data_AF-A0A1G6E443-F1
#
_entry.id   AF-A0A1G6E443-F1
#
_cell.length_a   1.000
_cell.length_b   1.000
_cell.length_c   1.000
_cell.angle_alpha   90.00
_cell.angle_beta   90.00
_cell.angle_gamma   90.00
#
_symmetry.space_group_name_H-M   'P 1'
#
loop_
_entity.id
_entity.type
_entity.pdbx_description
1 polymer ?
#
loop_
_entity_poly.entity_id
_entity_poly.type
_entity_poly.pdbx_seq_one_letter_code
_entity_poly.pdbx_strand_id
1 'polypeptide(L)'
;MILAIGLQTHEYDQKGNWHDSCHISGYIWTSALLIGTGRGDVFVFGDKDHKVGERIKLKRKAMGLSQEELAERMHVTAALISNYENDKVDIKSSVMRELAEHLNTSVAYLMDGDPELDTDIKNLISVYLMLGRPNVQKVALEQMKILNGV
;
A
#
# COMPACT_ATOMS: atom_id res chain seq x y z
N MET A 1 16.21 28.49 -22.34
CA MET A 1 16.39 28.98 -20.96
C MET A 1 15.61 28.07 -20.04
N ILE A 2 16.21 26.96 -19.60
CA ILE A 2 15.58 26.02 -18.65
C ILE A 2 16.31 26.22 -17.32
N LEU A 3 15.59 26.73 -16.33
CA LEU A 3 16.07 26.92 -14.96
C LEU A 3 16.28 25.54 -14.33
N ALA A 4 17.53 25.23 -13.97
CA ALA A 4 17.88 24.06 -13.19
C ALA A 4 17.49 24.28 -11.73
N ILE A 5 16.63 23.42 -11.18
CA ILE A 5 16.37 23.33 -9.74
C ILE A 5 16.98 22.00 -9.28
N GLY A 6 18.03 22.07 -8.47
CA GLY A 6 18.78 20.91 -7.96
C GLY A 6 17.93 20.04 -7.03
N LEU A 7 18.08 18.72 -7.14
CA LEU A 7 17.46 17.73 -6.26
C LEU A 7 18.50 17.19 -5.30
N GLN A 8 18.49 17.65 -4.04
CA GLN A 8 19.26 17.07 -2.94
C GLN A 8 18.89 15.58 -2.78
N THR A 9 19.87 14.66 -2.74
CA THR A 9 19.65 13.28 -2.30
C THR A 9 20.09 13.13 -0.83
N HIS A 10 19.35 12.33 -0.05
CA HIS A 10 19.61 12.09 1.37
C HIS A 10 20.15 10.67 1.56
N GLU A 11 21.33 10.54 2.17
CA GLU A 11 21.87 9.25 2.63
C GLU A 11 21.67 9.13 4.15
N TYR A 12 21.31 7.92 4.60
CA TYR A 12 21.26 7.57 6.02
C TYR A 12 22.62 7.04 6.47
N ASP A 13 23.17 7.58 7.56
CA ASP A 13 24.27 6.90 8.24
C ASP A 13 23.78 5.64 8.99
N GLN A 14 24.70 4.73 9.33
CA GLN A 14 24.38 3.49 10.04
C GLN A 14 23.81 3.71 11.46
N LYS A 15 23.63 4.96 11.90
CA LYS A 15 23.08 5.37 13.20
C LYS A 15 21.74 6.09 13.06
N GLY A 16 21.23 6.30 11.84
CA GLY A 16 19.92 6.91 11.59
C GLY A 16 19.91 8.44 11.53
N ASN A 17 21.06 9.10 11.35
CA ASN A 17 21.15 10.56 11.25
C ASN A 17 21.27 11.05 9.80
N TRP A 18 20.78 12.28 9.57
CA TRP A 18 20.65 12.93 8.26
C TRP A 18 21.92 13.66 7.81
N HIS A 19 22.37 13.42 6.57
CA HIS A 19 23.30 14.31 5.85
C HIS A 19 22.92 14.43 4.36
N ASP A 20 23.11 15.62 3.77
CA ASP A 20 22.71 15.92 2.39
C ASP A 20 23.87 15.75 1.41
N SER A 21 23.68 14.99 0.30
CA SER A 21 24.63 14.93 -0.83
C SER A 21 23.94 14.49 -2.11
N CYS A 22 24.11 15.26 -3.19
CA CYS A 22 23.30 15.27 -4.42
C CYS A 22 23.97 14.52 -5.60
N HIS A 23 23.25 13.63 -6.31
CA HIS A 23 23.64 13.11 -7.63
C HIS A 23 22.41 12.68 -8.48
N ILE A 24 22.26 13.22 -9.70
CA ILE A 24 21.10 13.01 -10.61
C ILE A 24 21.47 12.07 -11.77
N SER A 25 20.66 11.05 -12.06
CA SER A 25 20.34 10.63 -13.44
C SER A 25 19.18 9.61 -13.52
N GLY A 26 18.11 9.99 -14.24
CA GLY A 26 17.58 9.19 -15.36
C GLY A 26 16.42 8.20 -15.15
N TYR A 27 15.21 8.62 -15.58
CA TYR A 27 14.05 7.82 -16.08
C TYR A 27 13.34 6.91 -15.03
N ILE A 28 12.02 6.72 -14.93
CA ILE A 28 10.95 6.49 -15.94
C ILE A 28 9.60 6.85 -15.27
N TRP A 29 8.77 7.72 -15.88
CA TRP A 29 7.37 7.95 -15.48
C TRP A 29 6.48 7.56 -16.66
N THR A 30 5.72 6.46 -16.57
CA THR A 30 4.50 6.28 -17.37
C THR A 30 3.58 5.23 -16.74
N SER A 31 2.48 5.71 -16.17
CA SER A 31 1.15 5.07 -16.16
C SER A 31 0.82 3.98 -15.12
N ALA A 32 0.53 4.36 -13.87
CA ALA A 32 -0.52 3.72 -13.04
C ALA A 32 -0.92 4.59 -11.83
N LEU A 33 -2.18 5.04 -11.83
CA LEU A 33 -3.08 5.33 -10.69
C LEU A 33 -2.57 6.19 -9.50
N LEU A 34 -3.10 7.43 -9.43
CA LEU A 34 -3.17 8.37 -8.29
C LEU A 34 -1.85 8.72 -7.56
N ILE A 35 -1.24 9.82 -8.00
CA ILE A 35 -0.11 10.48 -7.34
C ILE A 35 -0.66 11.37 -6.22
N GLY A 36 -0.61 10.88 -4.98
CA GLY A 36 -0.57 11.73 -3.80
C GLY A 36 0.87 12.13 -3.51
N THR A 37 1.22 13.39 -3.73
CA THR A 37 2.51 13.95 -3.31
C THR A 37 2.49 14.18 -1.80
N GLY A 38 3.10 13.29 -1.02
CA GLY A 38 3.42 13.55 0.39
C GLY A 38 3.44 12.31 1.28
N ARG A 39 4.61 12.02 1.86
CA ARG A 39 4.89 11.05 2.93
C ARG A 39 4.62 9.57 2.60
N GLY A 40 5.69 8.87 2.22
CA GLY A 40 5.91 7.48 2.63
C GLY A 40 5.22 6.41 1.77
N ASP A 41 6.02 5.92 0.83
CA ASP A 41 6.03 4.56 0.28
C ASP A 41 4.92 4.15 -0.73
N VAL A 42 5.38 3.81 -1.94
CA VAL A 42 4.61 3.13 -2.98
C VAL A 42 4.54 1.65 -2.60
N PHE A 43 3.42 1.22 -2.02
CA PHE A 43 3.22 -0.16 -1.58
C PHE A 43 2.55 -1.00 -2.69
N VAL A 44 3.34 -1.82 -3.38
CA VAL A 44 2.81 -2.93 -4.18
C VAL A 44 3.65 -4.18 -3.93
N PHE A 45 3.77 -4.65 -2.68
CA PHE A 45 4.33 -5.98 -2.42
C PHE A 45 3.66 -6.64 -1.21
N GLY A 46 3.51 -7.96 -1.30
CA GLY A 46 2.53 -8.77 -0.58
C GLY A 46 2.55 -8.61 0.94
N ASP A 47 1.37 -8.39 1.48
CA ASP A 47 1.09 -8.03 2.87
C ASP A 47 1.02 -9.23 3.85
N LYS A 48 1.68 -10.33 3.49
CA LYS A 48 1.58 -11.59 4.24
C LYS A 48 2.50 -11.65 5.46
N ASP A 49 3.65 -10.99 5.39
CA ASP A 49 4.65 -11.02 6.46
C ASP A 49 4.41 -9.95 7.53
N HIS A 50 3.48 -9.02 7.29
CA HIS A 50 3.14 -8.00 8.27
C HIS A 50 2.31 -8.59 9.41
N LYS A 51 2.52 -8.05 10.61
CA LYS A 51 1.63 -8.35 11.74
C LYS A 51 0.29 -7.64 11.56
N VAL A 52 -0.70 -8.06 12.34
CA VAL A 52 -2.04 -7.46 12.34
C VAL A 52 -1.98 -5.95 12.61
N GLY A 53 -1.19 -5.53 13.61
CA GLY A 53 -1.00 -4.12 13.93
C GLY A 53 -0.44 -3.30 12.77
N GLU A 54 0.53 -3.84 12.04
CA GLU A 54 1.11 -3.19 10.86
C GLU A 54 0.08 -3.03 9.74
N ARG A 55 -0.75 -4.04 9.48
CA ARG A 55 -1.84 -3.95 8.49
C ARG A 55 -2.87 -2.89 8.83
N ILE A 56 -3.25 -2.77 10.11
CA ILE A 56 -4.12 -1.70 10.61
C ILE A 56 -3.49 -0.33 10.32
N LYS A 57 -2.21 -0.16 10.65
CA LYS A 57 -1.46 1.08 10.42
C LYS A 57 -1.36 1.43 8.93
N LEU A 58 -1.10 0.46 8.07
CA LEU A 58 -1.04 0.63 6.62
C LEU A 58 -2.39 1.09 6.06
N LYS A 59 -3.49 0.43 6.44
CA LYS A 59 -4.83 0.84 6.01
C LYS A 59 -5.21 2.23 6.50
N ARG A 60 -4.92 2.56 7.77
CA ARG A 60 -5.16 3.90 8.32
C ARG A 60 -4.42 4.97 7.51
N LYS A 61 -3.13 4.75 7.23
CA LYS A 61 -2.32 5.67 6.43
C LYS A 61 -2.80 5.79 4.99
N ALA A 62 -3.21 4.69 4.36
CA ALA A 62 -3.76 4.69 3.01
C ALA A 62 -5.05 5.52 2.90
N MET A 63 -5.81 5.62 4.00
CA MET A 63 -6.97 6.51 4.12
C MET A 63 -6.63 7.94 4.50
N GLY A 64 -5.35 8.26 4.74
CA GLY A 64 -4.89 9.59 5.16
C GLY A 64 -5.26 9.96 6.60
N LEU A 65 -5.63 8.99 7.45
CA LEU A 65 -6.09 9.25 8.81
C LEU A 65 -4.92 9.33 9.81
N SER A 66 -5.01 10.21 10.82
CA SER A 66 -4.16 10.17 12.01
C SER A 66 -4.62 9.10 13.02
N GLN A 67 -3.78 8.77 14.00
CA GLN A 67 -4.17 7.83 15.07
C GLN A 67 -5.32 8.40 15.91
N GLU A 68 -5.33 9.71 16.13
CA GLU A 68 -6.37 10.44 16.84
C GLU A 68 -7.70 10.39 16.09
N GLU A 69 -7.70 10.63 14.77
CA GLU A 69 -8.91 10.59 13.94
C GLU A 69 -9.53 9.19 13.90
N LEU A 70 -8.72 8.14 13.83
CA LEU A 70 -9.23 6.76 13.93
C LEU A 70 -9.78 6.47 15.33
N ALA A 71 -9.11 6.94 16.37
CA ALA A 71 -9.55 6.77 17.75
C ALA A 71 -10.89 7.47 18.02
N GLU A 72 -11.08 8.69 17.50
CA GLU A 72 -12.34 9.42 17.59
C GLU A 72 -13.50 8.67 16.93
N ARG A 73 -13.27 8.11 15.73
CA ARG A 73 -14.28 7.31 15.01
C ARG A 73 -14.68 6.04 15.76
N MET A 74 -13.72 5.41 16.43
CA MET A 74 -13.92 4.20 17.22
C MET A 74 -14.35 4.49 18.67
N HIS A 75 -14.44 5.76 19.07
CA HIS A 75 -14.69 6.17 20.46
C HIS A 75 -13.71 5.56 21.48
N VAL A 76 -12.43 5.47 21.12
CA VAL A 76 -11.33 5.00 21.98
C VAL A 76 -10.24 6.05 22.12
N THR A 77 -9.19 5.75 22.90
CA THR A 77 -8.04 6.64 23.04
C THR A 77 -7.02 6.42 21.92
N ALA A 78 -6.33 7.48 21.49
CA ALA A 78 -5.25 7.38 20.50
C ALA A 78 -4.11 6.44 20.95
N ALA A 79 -3.85 6.38 22.27
CA ALA A 79 -2.91 5.44 22.86
C ALA A 79 -3.33 3.98 22.63
N LEU A 80 -4.63 3.67 22.66
CA LEU A 80 -5.13 2.32 22.41
C LEU A 80 -4.97 1.94 20.93
N ILE A 81 -5.24 2.86 19.99
CA ILE A 81 -4.95 2.66 18.56
C ILE A 81 -3.45 2.41 18.34
N SER A 82 -2.59 3.21 18.96
CA SER A 82 -1.15 2.99 18.91
C SER A 82 -0.74 1.62 19.48
N ASN A 83 -1.39 1.17 20.55
CA ASN A 83 -1.13 -0.16 21.09
C ASN A 83 -1.58 -1.28 20.14
N TYR A 84 -2.71 -1.11 19.45
CA TYR A 84 -3.15 -2.04 18.41
C TYR A 84 -2.18 -2.08 17.23
N GLU A 85 -1.75 -0.92 16.73
CA GLU A 85 -0.81 -0.81 15.60
C GLU A 85 0.58 -1.38 15.88
N ASN A 86 0.96 -1.51 17.15
CA ASN A 86 2.26 -2.05 17.57
C ASN A 86 2.14 -3.45 18.22
N ASP A 87 0.99 -4.12 18.07
CA ASP A 87 0.70 -5.46 18.63
C ASP A 87 0.97 -5.56 20.16
N LYS A 88 0.79 -4.46 20.89
CA LYS A 88 0.99 -4.41 22.35
C LYS A 88 -0.18 -4.92 23.16
N VAL A 89 -1.37 -4.97 22.55
CA VAL A 89 -2.62 -5.39 23.18
C VAL A 89 -3.34 -6.33 22.22
N ASP A 90 -3.85 -7.43 22.76
CA ASP A 90 -4.65 -8.38 21.99
C ASP A 90 -6.00 -7.77 21.59
N ILE A 91 -6.36 -7.93 20.31
CA ILE A 91 -7.53 -7.31 19.71
C ILE A 91 -8.67 -8.32 19.73
N LYS A 92 -9.74 -8.00 20.48
CA LYS A 92 -10.94 -8.83 20.50
C LYS A 92 -11.62 -8.83 19.13
N SER A 93 -12.26 -9.95 18.79
CA SER A 93 -12.99 -10.11 17.52
C SER A 93 -14.05 -9.04 17.26
N SER A 94 -14.68 -8.50 18.30
CA SER A 94 -15.63 -7.39 18.19
C SER A 94 -14.95 -6.11 17.72
N VAL A 95 -13.81 -5.75 18.33
CA VAL A 95 -13.02 -4.56 17.96
C VAL A 95 -12.40 -4.72 16.58
N MET A 96 -12.00 -5.95 16.22
CA MET A 96 -11.48 -6.25 14.88
C MET A 96 -12.52 -5.96 13.79
N ARG A 97 -13.79 -6.25 14.07
CA ARG A 97 -14.89 -5.95 13.14
C ARG A 97 -15.11 -4.46 12.97
N GLU A 98 -15.13 -3.71 14.08
CA GLU A 98 -15.22 -2.25 14.05
C GLU A 98 -14.05 -1.62 13.29
N LEU A 99 -12.81 -2.11 13.52
CA LEU A 99 -11.63 -1.68 12.76
C LEU A 99 -11.82 -1.91 11.26
N ALA A 100 -12.29 -3.10 10.87
CA ALA A 100 -12.52 -3.42 9.47
C ALA A 100 -13.55 -2.49 8.82
N GLU A 101 -14.64 -2.18 9.52
CA GLU A 101 -15.68 -1.26 9.09
C GLU A 101 -15.15 0.17 8.91
N HIS A 102 -14.43 0.70 9.91
CA HIS A 102 -13.89 2.07 9.85
C HIS A 102 -12.72 2.23 8.88
N LEU A 103 -11.99 1.15 8.58
CA LEU A 103 -10.86 1.12 7.64
C LEU A 103 -11.26 0.68 6.23
N ASN A 104 -12.56 0.50 5.95
CA ASN A 104 -13.08 0.03 4.66
C ASN A 104 -12.35 -1.23 4.14
N THR A 105 -12.11 -2.19 5.02
CA THR A 105 -11.41 -3.43 4.71
C THR A 105 -12.16 -4.63 5.26
N SER A 106 -11.63 -5.83 5.04
CA SER A 106 -12.18 -7.05 5.63
C SER A 106 -11.40 -7.48 6.88
N VAL A 107 -12.08 -8.17 7.79
CA VAL A 107 -11.43 -8.82 8.94
C VAL A 107 -10.39 -9.84 8.46
N ALA A 108 -10.72 -10.61 7.42
CA ALA A 108 -9.80 -11.58 6.83
C ALA A 108 -8.49 -10.92 6.38
N TYR A 109 -8.57 -9.77 5.70
CA TYR A 109 -7.37 -9.03 5.32
C TYR A 109 -6.55 -8.56 6.52
N LEU A 110 -7.20 -8.03 7.58
CA LEU A 110 -6.46 -7.59 8.77
C LEU A 110 -5.76 -8.75 9.49
N MET A 111 -6.35 -9.95 9.45
CA MET A 111 -5.81 -11.14 10.12
C MET A 111 -4.78 -11.90 9.28
N ASP A 112 -5.07 -12.12 8.00
CA ASP A 112 -4.33 -13.04 7.12
C ASP A 112 -3.58 -12.31 5.99
N GLY A 113 -3.79 -11.01 5.83
CA GLY A 113 -3.24 -10.22 4.73
C GLY A 113 -3.93 -10.50 3.39
N ASP A 114 -3.26 -10.11 2.30
CA ASP A 114 -3.75 -10.43 0.97
C ASP A 114 -3.63 -11.93 0.66
N PRO A 115 -4.61 -12.51 -0.06
CA PRO A 115 -4.52 -13.90 -0.49
C PRO A 115 -3.26 -14.13 -1.31
N GLU A 116 -2.63 -15.31 -1.15
CA GLU A 116 -1.57 -15.66 -2.09
C GLU A 116 -2.22 -15.92 -3.43
N LEU A 117 -1.84 -15.10 -4.39
CA LEU A 117 -2.05 -15.45 -5.78
C LEU A 117 -1.00 -16.48 -6.17
N ASP A 118 -1.48 -17.51 -6.86
CA ASP A 118 -0.63 -18.50 -7.49
C ASP A 118 0.39 -17.82 -8.43
N THR A 119 1.56 -18.43 -8.59
CA THR A 119 2.64 -17.92 -9.45
C THR A 119 2.14 -17.66 -10.87
N ASP A 120 1.29 -18.52 -11.41
CA ASP A 120 0.74 -18.38 -12.76
C ASP A 120 -0.19 -17.18 -12.85
N ILE A 121 -0.98 -16.92 -11.81
CA ILE A 121 -1.86 -15.74 -11.73
C ILE A 121 -1.03 -14.46 -11.61
N LYS A 122 0.03 -14.46 -10.80
CA LYS A 122 0.97 -13.33 -10.68
C LYS A 122 1.64 -13.03 -12.02
N ASN A 123 2.07 -14.06 -12.73
CA ASN A 123 2.66 -13.94 -14.07
C ASN A 123 1.64 -13.41 -15.09
N LEU A 124 0.40 -13.87 -15.03
CA LEU A 124 -0.67 -13.36 -15.90
C LEU A 124 -0.92 -11.87 -15.66
N ILE A 125 -1.01 -11.46 -14.39
CA ILE A 125 -1.21 -10.05 -14.00
C ILE A 125 -0.02 -9.20 -14.46
N SER A 126 1.21 -9.68 -14.27
CA SER A 126 2.41 -8.91 -14.66
C SER A 126 2.45 -8.69 -16.17
N VAL A 127 2.21 -9.73 -16.97
CA VAL A 127 2.10 -9.62 -18.44
C VAL A 127 0.99 -8.65 -18.83
N TYR A 128 -0.18 -8.75 -18.21
CA TYR A 128 -1.30 -7.86 -18.50
C TYR A 128 -0.97 -6.38 -18.22
N LEU A 129 -0.31 -6.08 -17.11
CA LEU A 129 0.11 -4.72 -16.75
C LEU A 129 1.21 -4.20 -17.70
N MET A 130 2.14 -5.06 -18.14
CA MET A 130 3.19 -4.71 -19.10
C MET A 130 2.67 -4.31 -20.48
N LEU A 131 1.48 -4.76 -20.88
CA LEU A 131 0.91 -4.40 -22.19
C LEU A 131 0.70 -2.89 -22.35
N GLY A 132 0.57 -2.13 -21.25
CA GLY A 132 0.62 -0.67 -21.15
C GLY A 132 -0.43 0.14 -21.93
N ARG A 133 -1.06 -0.46 -22.95
CA ARG A 133 -2.03 0.14 -23.86
C ARG A 133 -3.43 -0.42 -23.55
N PRO A 134 -4.41 0.42 -23.20
CA PRO A 134 -5.76 -0.04 -22.85
C PRO A 134 -6.43 -0.88 -23.94
N ASN A 135 -6.22 -0.54 -25.21
CA ASN A 135 -6.80 -1.28 -26.34
C ASN A 135 -6.26 -2.72 -26.44
N VAL A 136 -4.97 -2.91 -26.16
CA VAL A 136 -4.32 -4.24 -26.23
C VAL A 136 -4.75 -5.10 -25.04
N GLN A 137 -4.81 -4.50 -23.85
CA GLN A 137 -5.36 -5.14 -22.66
C GLN A 137 -6.80 -5.61 -22.87
N LYS A 138 -7.65 -4.78 -23.49
CA LYS A 138 -9.02 -5.15 -23.84
C LYS A 138 -9.06 -6.36 -24.77
N VAL A 139 -8.26 -6.36 -25.85
CA VAL A 139 -8.19 -7.50 -26.77
C VAL A 139 -7.71 -8.77 -26.05
N ALA A 140 -6.70 -8.67 -25.19
CA ALA A 140 -6.21 -9.80 -24.39
C ALA A 140 -7.32 -10.40 -23.51
N LEU A 141 -8.12 -9.55 -22.84
CA LEU A 141 -9.26 -10.01 -22.05
C LEU A 141 -10.33 -10.70 -22.90
N GLU A 142 -10.65 -10.16 -24.09
CA GLU A 142 -11.61 -10.80 -24.99
C GLU A 142 -11.12 -12.18 -25.46
N GLN A 143 -9.83 -12.33 -25.76
CA GLN A 143 -9.26 -13.63 -26.10
C GLN A 143 -9.36 -14.62 -24.92
N MET A 144 -9.09 -14.16 -23.69
CA MET A 144 -9.24 -14.99 -22.51
C MET A 144 -10.69 -15.45 -22.29
N LYS A 145 -11.69 -14.59 -22.55
CA LYS A 145 -13.12 -14.97 -22.47
C LYS A 145 -13.48 -16.06 -23.48
N ILE A 146 -13.04 -15.90 -24.73
CA ILE A 146 -13.24 -16.90 -25.79
C ILE A 146 -12.68 -18.26 -25.36
N LEU A 147 -11.47 -18.28 -24.81
CA LEU A 147 -10.83 -19.52 -24.33
C LEU A 147 -11.57 -20.15 -23.14
N ASN A 148 -12.20 -19.33 -22.29
CA ASN A 148 -12.99 -19.80 -21.16
C ASN A 148 -14.39 -20.31 -21.57
N GLY A 149 -14.78 -20.15 -22.84
CA GLY A 149 -16.09 -20.56 -23.35
C GLY A 149 -17.27 -19.75 -22.79
N VAL A 150 -17.02 -18.53 -22.29
CA VAL A 150 -18.03 -17.59 -21.78
C VAL A 150 -18.26 -16.47 -22.79
#